data_AF-A0A3M0AIN6-F1
#
_entry.id   AF-A0A3M0AIN6-F1
#
_cell.length_a   1.000
_cell.length_b   1.000
_cell.length_c   1.000
_cell.angle_alpha   90.00
_cell.angle_beta   90.00
_cell.angle_gamma   90.00
#
_symmetry.space_group_name_H-M   'P 1'
#
loop_
_entity.id
_entity.type
_entity.pdbx_description
1 polymer ?
#
loop_
_entity_poly.entity_id
_entity_poly.type
_entity_poly.pdbx_seq_one_letter_code
_entity_poly.pdbx_strand_id
1 'polypeptide(L)'
;MYYHVSIGGNIQPDKNIGCAVVKLTQLFGELTLFPRVSTDAVEMIEVNEFINTAAIFESSLSPTAVKAILNDIEVELGRDRDDPLCSVKNRCCDIDIFQVLDSPQPDSFLSSDESYVKAVFTSNRHAAIQCEQLYLGDGSTTINLQTGPSNELVINQVF
;
A
#
# COMPACT_ATOMS: atom_id res chain seq x y z
N MET A 1 -7.98 14.97 6.92
CA MET A 1 -8.56 14.28 5.75
C MET A 1 -8.03 12.86 5.76
N TYR A 2 -8.85 11.90 5.37
CA TYR A 2 -8.47 10.49 5.29
C TYR A 2 -8.16 10.14 3.83
N TYR A 3 -6.96 9.63 3.63
CA TYR A 3 -6.46 9.22 2.33
C TYR A 3 -6.61 7.71 2.20
N HIS A 4 -7.43 7.30 1.25
CA HIS A 4 -7.63 5.93 0.87
C HIS A 4 -6.69 5.65 -0.29
N VAL A 5 -5.73 4.75 -0.10
CA VAL A 5 -4.73 4.43 -1.12
C VAL A 5 -4.74 2.95 -1.49
N SER A 6 -4.50 2.66 -2.76
CA SER A 6 -4.08 1.33 -3.22
C SER A 6 -2.55 1.28 -3.25
N ILE A 7 -1.99 0.10 -2.97
CA ILE A 7 -0.55 -0.15 -3.00
C ILE A 7 -0.31 -1.45 -3.76
N GLY A 8 0.51 -1.42 -4.81
CA GLY A 8 0.77 -2.57 -5.66
C GLY A 8 2.20 -2.64 -6.18
N GLY A 9 2.72 -3.84 -6.44
CA GLY A 9 4.03 -4.01 -7.05
C GLY A 9 4.32 -5.46 -7.40
N ASN A 10 5.30 -5.69 -8.27
CA ASN A 10 5.68 -7.04 -8.71
C ASN A 10 7.20 -7.27 -8.83
N ILE A 11 8.04 -6.26 -8.61
CA ILE A 11 9.48 -6.44 -8.41
C ILE A 11 9.73 -6.57 -6.91
N GLN A 12 10.26 -7.72 -6.45
CA GLN A 12 10.47 -8.03 -5.03
C GLN A 12 9.31 -7.54 -4.13
N PRO A 13 8.07 -7.90 -4.47
CA PRO A 13 6.89 -7.21 -3.96
C PRO A 13 6.69 -7.41 -2.45
N ASP A 14 7.16 -8.53 -1.90
CA ASP A 14 7.18 -8.78 -0.46
C ASP A 14 7.96 -7.69 0.29
N LYS A 15 9.12 -7.30 -0.23
CA LYS A 15 10.01 -6.30 0.38
C LYS A 15 9.57 -4.88 0.07
N ASN A 16 9.30 -4.59 -1.21
CA ASN A 16 9.02 -3.23 -1.63
C ASN A 16 7.69 -2.72 -1.09
N ILE A 17 6.65 -3.55 -1.03
CA ILE A 17 5.36 -3.19 -0.41
C ILE A 17 5.53 -3.05 1.11
N GLY A 18 6.33 -3.93 1.74
CA GLY A 18 6.67 -3.80 3.15
C GLY A 18 7.40 -2.49 3.50
N CYS A 19 8.38 -2.09 2.68
CA CYS A 19 9.09 -0.81 2.83
C CYS A 19 8.17 0.40 2.59
N ALA A 20 7.26 0.33 1.61
CA ALA A 20 6.26 1.38 1.37
C ALA A 20 5.37 1.58 2.61
N VAL A 21 4.87 0.49 3.19
CA VAL A 21 4.06 0.53 4.43
C VAL A 21 4.83 1.19 5.56
N VAL A 22 6.09 0.80 5.81
CA VAL A 22 6.93 1.41 6.86
C VAL A 22 7.11 2.92 6.63
N LYS A 23 7.38 3.34 5.40
CA LYS A 23 7.54 4.76 5.05
C LYS A 23 6.25 5.55 5.27
N LEU A 24 5.10 5.02 4.83
CA LEU A 24 3.80 5.65 5.05
C LEU A 24 3.52 5.84 6.54
N THR A 25 3.78 4.82 7.36
CA THR A 25 3.63 4.90 8.81
C THR A 25 4.58 5.93 9.44
N GLN A 26 5.83 6.03 8.98
CA GLN A 26 6.78 7.04 9.48
C GLN A 26 6.35 8.48 9.15
N LEU A 27 5.72 8.68 7.98
CA LEU A 27 5.35 10.02 7.49
C LEU A 27 3.97 10.48 7.98
N PHE A 28 3.02 9.56 8.11
CA PHE A 28 1.61 9.87 8.42
C PHE A 28 1.14 9.34 9.77
N GLY A 29 1.97 8.55 10.48
CA GLY A 29 1.63 7.98 11.77
C GLY A 29 0.77 6.73 11.63
N GLU A 30 -0.46 6.76 12.15
CA GLU A 30 -1.36 5.62 12.14
C GLU A 30 -1.77 5.22 10.72
N LEU A 31 -1.69 3.91 10.43
CA LEU A 31 -2.02 3.34 9.13
C LEU A 31 -2.93 2.12 9.31
N THR A 32 -4.14 2.20 8.77
CA THR A 32 -5.00 1.02 8.61
C THR A 32 -4.56 0.27 7.36
N LEU A 33 -4.04 -0.95 7.51
CA LEU A 33 -3.59 -1.78 6.39
C LEU A 33 -4.58 -2.94 6.14
N PHE A 34 -5.05 -3.05 4.91
CA PHE A 34 -5.97 -4.11 4.48
C PHE A 34 -5.20 -5.39 4.10
N PRO A 35 -5.87 -6.53 3.84
CA PRO A 35 -5.20 -7.75 3.41
C PRO A 35 -4.25 -7.50 2.23
N ARG A 36 -3.20 -8.30 2.15
CA ARG A 36 -2.28 -8.29 1.00
C ARG A 36 -2.56 -9.54 0.21
N VAL A 37 -2.81 -9.38 -1.08
CA VAL A 37 -3.24 -10.48 -1.95
C VAL A 37 -2.34 -10.55 -3.17
N SER A 38 -2.03 -11.77 -3.61
CA SER A 38 -1.45 -11.99 -4.92
C SER A 38 -2.53 -11.87 -6.00
N THR A 39 -2.25 -11.10 -7.04
CA THR A 39 -3.09 -10.99 -8.24
C THR A 39 -2.26 -11.20 -9.49
N ASP A 40 -2.84 -11.83 -10.49
CA ASP A 40 -2.19 -12.00 -11.79
C ASP A 40 -1.97 -10.62 -12.45
N ALA A 41 -0.88 -10.46 -13.19
CA ALA A 41 -0.63 -9.24 -13.94
C ALA A 41 -1.69 -9.06 -15.05
N VAL A 42 -2.32 -7.90 -15.09
CA VAL A 42 -3.29 -7.53 -16.13
C VAL A 42 -2.60 -6.55 -17.08
N GLU A 43 -2.64 -6.82 -18.39
CA GLU A 43 -2.12 -5.92 -19.44
C GLU A 43 -0.62 -5.58 -19.36
N MET A 44 0.20 -6.51 -18.85
CA MET A 44 1.66 -6.34 -18.74
C MET A 44 2.46 -7.25 -19.67
N ILE A 45 3.67 -6.80 -20.03
CA ILE A 45 4.58 -7.51 -20.93
C ILE A 45 5.18 -8.76 -20.25
N GLU A 46 5.40 -8.72 -18.93
CA GLU A 46 5.90 -9.82 -18.13
C GLU A 46 4.86 -10.23 -17.06
N VAL A 47 4.71 -11.54 -16.84
CA VAL A 47 3.60 -12.16 -16.10
C VAL A 47 3.95 -12.40 -14.61
N ASN A 48 4.71 -11.51 -14.00
CA ASN A 48 5.00 -11.63 -12.56
C ASN A 48 3.78 -11.23 -11.74
N GLU A 49 3.38 -12.08 -10.80
CA GLU A 49 2.28 -11.78 -9.89
C GLU A 49 2.56 -10.51 -9.10
N PHE A 50 1.51 -9.70 -8.93
CA PHE A 50 1.54 -8.53 -8.07
C PHE A 50 1.18 -8.93 -6.65
N ILE A 51 1.78 -8.27 -5.67
CA ILE A 51 1.15 -8.14 -4.35
C ILE A 51 0.41 -6.80 -4.36
N ASN A 52 -0.89 -6.86 -4.08
CA ASN A 52 -1.76 -5.71 -3.94
C ASN A 52 -2.32 -5.63 -2.52
N THR A 53 -2.45 -4.41 -2.02
CA THR A 53 -3.12 -4.09 -0.75
C THR A 53 -3.75 -2.71 -0.84
N ALA A 54 -4.46 -2.32 0.21
CA ALA A 54 -5.01 -0.98 0.38
C ALA A 54 -4.61 -0.46 1.76
N ALA A 55 -4.62 0.86 1.92
CA ALA A 55 -4.40 1.48 3.23
C ALA A 55 -5.21 2.76 3.40
N ILE A 56 -5.46 3.12 4.67
CA ILE A 56 -6.03 4.41 5.06
C ILE A 56 -5.12 5.07 6.10
N PHE A 57 -4.80 6.34 5.88
CA PHE A 57 -4.12 7.19 6.85
C PHE A 57 -4.73 8.59 6.89
N GLU A 58 -4.53 9.29 8.00
CA GLU A 58 -4.93 10.69 8.13
C GLU A 58 -3.78 11.63 7.71
N SER A 59 -4.11 12.72 7.03
CA SER A 59 -3.19 13.83 6.84
C SER A 59 -3.92 15.17 6.77
N SER A 60 -3.24 16.22 7.23
CA SER A 60 -3.65 17.62 7.03
C SER A 60 -3.06 18.23 5.75
N LEU A 61 -2.19 17.50 5.04
CA LEU A 61 -1.62 17.95 3.77
C LEU A 61 -2.68 17.92 2.66
N SER A 62 -2.48 18.75 1.64
CA SER A 62 -3.35 18.75 0.46
C SER A 62 -3.15 17.49 -0.39
N PRO A 63 -4.13 17.09 -1.22
CA PRO A 63 -3.99 15.91 -2.08
C PRO A 63 -2.78 15.97 -3.00
N THR A 64 -2.43 17.16 -3.50
CA THR A 64 -1.23 17.37 -4.32
C THR A 64 0.06 17.11 -3.54
N ALA A 65 0.14 17.59 -2.30
CA ALA A 65 1.31 17.37 -1.45
C ALA A 65 1.44 15.89 -1.05
N VAL A 66 0.33 15.22 -0.73
CA VAL A 66 0.33 13.78 -0.48
C VAL A 66 0.78 13.03 -1.73
N LYS A 67 0.22 13.33 -2.91
CA LYS A 67 0.63 12.64 -4.15
C LYS A 67 2.11 12.83 -4.47
N ALA A 68 2.69 14.00 -4.18
CA ALA A 68 4.13 14.21 -4.31
C ALA A 68 4.93 13.28 -3.39
N ILE A 69 4.57 13.20 -2.11
CA ILE A 69 5.20 12.29 -1.14
C ILE A 69 5.07 10.83 -1.59
N LEU A 70 3.90 10.41 -2.07
CA LEU A 70 3.70 9.04 -2.57
C LEU A 70 4.61 8.72 -3.76
N ASN A 71 4.73 9.65 -4.71
CA ASN A 71 5.65 9.50 -5.84
C ASN A 71 7.12 9.43 -5.37
N ASP A 72 7.50 10.23 -4.38
CA ASP A 72 8.86 10.21 -3.82
C ASP A 72 9.17 8.85 -3.18
N ILE A 73 8.22 8.26 -2.45
CA ILE A 73 8.34 6.89 -1.91
C ILE A 73 8.59 5.88 -3.04
N GLU A 74 7.81 5.95 -4.12
CA GLU A 74 7.98 5.04 -5.26
C GLU A 74 9.36 5.17 -5.91
N VAL A 75 9.83 6.41 -6.10
CA VAL A 75 11.15 6.71 -6.69
C VAL A 75 12.26 6.18 -5.78
N GLU A 76 12.16 6.38 -4.47
CA GLU A 76 13.11 5.83 -3.48
C GLU A 76 13.15 4.29 -3.48
N LEU A 77 12.03 3.64 -3.78
CA LEU A 77 11.94 2.18 -3.95
C LEU A 77 12.41 1.71 -5.34
N GLY A 78 12.87 2.61 -6.20
CA GLY A 78 13.45 2.31 -7.50
C GLY A 78 12.46 2.34 -8.66
N ARG A 79 11.28 2.95 -8.51
CA ARG A 79 10.40 3.23 -9.65
C ARG A 79 11.01 4.32 -10.51
N ASP A 80 11.36 3.97 -11.75
CA ASP A 80 11.69 4.95 -12.78
C ASP A 80 10.39 5.51 -13.39
N ARG A 81 10.04 6.74 -13.00
CA ARG A 81 8.84 7.44 -13.47
C ARG A 81 9.07 8.16 -14.81
N ASP A 82 10.32 8.30 -15.25
CA ASP A 82 10.68 8.96 -16.50
C ASP A 82 10.71 7.99 -17.69
N ASP A 83 10.62 6.68 -17.43
CA ASP A 83 10.50 5.65 -18.47
C ASP A 83 9.14 5.78 -19.20
N PRO A 84 9.12 5.99 -20.53
CA PRO A 84 7.87 6.11 -21.30
C PRO A 84 7.01 4.84 -21.29
N LEU A 85 7.56 3.70 -20.84
CA LEU A 85 6.87 2.42 -20.66
C LEU A 85 6.61 2.08 -19.18
N CYS A 86 6.75 3.05 -18.26
CA CYS A 86 6.58 2.84 -16.82
C CYS A 86 5.20 2.29 -16.43
N SER A 87 4.18 2.49 -17.27
CA SER A 87 2.83 1.97 -17.07
C SER A 87 2.64 0.50 -17.46
N VAL A 88 3.52 -0.08 -18.29
CA VAL A 88 3.40 -1.46 -18.82
C VAL A 88 4.54 -2.40 -18.40
N LYS A 89 5.57 -1.85 -17.74
CA LYS A 89 6.68 -2.59 -17.14
C LYS A 89 6.40 -2.97 -15.68
N ASN A 90 7.16 -3.97 -15.23
CA ASN A 90 7.26 -4.33 -13.81
C ASN A 90 7.67 -3.11 -12.99
N ARG A 91 7.14 -2.99 -11.77
CA ARG A 91 7.40 -1.88 -10.86
C ARG A 91 7.63 -2.39 -9.44
N CYS A 92 8.54 -1.71 -8.73
CA CYS A 92 8.83 -1.97 -7.33
C CYS A 92 7.63 -1.67 -6.44
N CYS A 93 6.98 -0.52 -6.66
CA CYS A 93 5.81 -0.09 -5.92
C CYS A 93 5.02 0.94 -6.75
N ASP A 94 3.71 0.95 -6.56
CA ASP A 94 2.73 1.88 -7.11
C ASP A 94 1.79 2.25 -5.96
N ILE A 95 1.67 3.55 -5.66
CA ILE A 95 0.80 4.06 -4.60
C ILE A 95 -0.13 5.13 -5.18
N ASP A 96 -1.41 4.77 -5.27
CA ASP A 96 -2.43 5.64 -5.85
C ASP A 96 -3.46 6.06 -4.82
N ILE A 97 -3.80 7.35 -4.85
CA ILE A 97 -4.90 7.89 -4.07
C ILE A 97 -6.18 7.44 -4.75
N PHE A 98 -6.86 6.48 -4.11
CA PHE A 98 -8.18 6.02 -4.52
C PHE A 98 -9.23 7.09 -4.22
N GLN A 99 -9.29 7.58 -2.97
CA GLN A 99 -10.24 8.60 -2.53
C GLN A 99 -9.68 9.45 -1.37
N VAL A 100 -10.23 10.65 -1.21
CA VAL A 100 -9.98 11.53 -0.06
C VAL A 100 -11.30 11.86 0.59
N LEU A 101 -11.46 11.52 1.87
CA LEU A 101 -12.71 11.62 2.61
C LEU A 101 -12.52 12.37 3.94
N ASP A 102 -13.62 12.83 4.54
CA ASP A 102 -13.61 13.50 5.84
C ASP A 102 -13.54 12.52 7.03
N SER A 103 -13.81 11.24 6.78
CA SER A 103 -13.73 10.15 7.76
C SER A 103 -13.21 8.86 7.09
N PRO A 104 -12.63 7.92 7.85
CA PRO A 104 -12.16 6.67 7.29
C PRO A 104 -13.36 5.78 6.93
N GLN A 105 -13.48 5.39 5.65
CA GLN A 105 -14.58 4.55 5.15
C GLN A 105 -14.06 3.28 4.46
N PRO A 106 -13.68 2.21 5.19
CA PRO A 106 -13.12 0.98 4.63
C PRO A 106 -13.91 0.40 3.45
N ASP A 107 -15.24 0.44 3.52
CA ASP A 107 -16.11 -0.13 2.48
C ASP A 107 -16.06 0.64 1.15
N SER A 108 -15.49 1.85 1.12
CA SER A 108 -15.36 2.65 -0.10
C SER A 108 -14.59 1.91 -1.20
N PHE A 109 -13.58 1.10 -0.84
CA PHE A 109 -12.79 0.33 -1.81
C PHE A 109 -13.62 -0.71 -2.58
N LEU A 110 -14.72 -1.21 -2.00
CA LEU A 110 -15.60 -2.18 -2.65
C LEU A 110 -16.32 -1.60 -3.88
N SER A 111 -16.42 -0.27 -3.96
CA SER A 111 -17.00 0.44 -5.10
C SER A 111 -16.05 0.60 -6.29
N SER A 112 -14.76 0.25 -6.15
CA SER A 112 -13.76 0.40 -7.21
C SER A 112 -14.06 -0.49 -8.41
N ASP A 113 -13.97 0.01 -9.64
CA ASP A 113 -14.02 -0.83 -10.86
C ASP A 113 -12.72 -1.60 -11.12
N GLU A 114 -11.65 -1.28 -10.38
CA GLU A 114 -10.35 -1.94 -10.52
C GLU A 114 -10.36 -3.30 -9.83
N SER A 115 -10.11 -4.35 -10.62
CA SER A 115 -10.15 -5.74 -10.17
C SER A 115 -9.16 -6.04 -9.05
N TYR A 116 -7.97 -5.44 -9.08
CA TYR A 116 -6.94 -5.65 -8.06
C TYR A 116 -7.30 -4.98 -6.72
N VAL A 117 -8.00 -3.84 -6.72
CA VAL A 117 -8.51 -3.21 -5.48
C VAL A 117 -9.62 -4.07 -4.88
N LYS A 118 -10.57 -4.54 -5.71
CA LYS A 118 -11.61 -5.49 -5.27
C LYS A 118 -11.01 -6.78 -4.73
N ALA A 119 -9.92 -7.27 -5.33
CA ALA A 119 -9.26 -8.50 -4.91
C ALA A 119 -8.74 -8.44 -3.46
N VAL A 120 -8.32 -7.26 -2.98
CA VAL A 120 -7.90 -7.06 -1.58
C VAL A 120 -8.96 -7.52 -0.57
N PHE A 121 -10.24 -7.42 -0.93
CA PHE A 121 -11.37 -7.73 -0.05
C PHE A 121 -12.08 -9.04 -0.38
N THR A 122 -11.76 -9.66 -1.52
CA THR A 122 -12.52 -10.81 -2.06
C THR A 122 -11.66 -12.02 -2.38
N SER A 123 -10.34 -11.84 -2.53
CA SER A 123 -9.41 -12.91 -2.88
C SER A 123 -8.96 -13.68 -1.64
N ASN A 124 -8.84 -14.99 -1.78
CA ASN A 124 -8.24 -15.87 -0.78
C ASN A 124 -6.74 -16.11 -1.04
N ARG A 125 -6.14 -15.44 -2.03
CA ARG A 125 -4.72 -15.56 -2.40
C ARG A 125 -3.87 -14.65 -1.53
N HIS A 126 -3.85 -14.86 -0.22
CA HIS A 126 -3.09 -14.00 0.69
C HIS A 126 -1.59 -14.05 0.41
N ALA A 127 -0.94 -12.89 0.57
CA ALA A 127 0.49 -12.72 0.41
C ALA A 127 1.09 -12.12 1.68
N ALA A 128 2.30 -12.57 2.02
CA ALA A 128 3.07 -11.98 3.11
C ALA A 128 3.94 -10.83 2.57
N ILE A 129 4.16 -9.82 3.40
CA ILE A 129 5.12 -8.75 3.14
C ILE A 129 6.14 -8.69 4.28
N GLN A 130 7.36 -8.26 3.97
CA GLN A 130 8.44 -8.11 4.94
C GLN A 130 8.55 -6.64 5.36
N CYS A 131 8.22 -6.33 6.62
CA CYS A 131 8.36 -4.99 7.17
C CYS A 131 9.50 -4.96 8.19
N GLU A 132 10.76 -4.74 7.76
CA GLU A 132 11.96 -4.77 8.64
C GLU A 132 11.97 -5.96 9.65
N GLN A 133 11.63 -5.74 10.93
CA GLN A 133 11.56 -6.79 11.97
C GLN A 133 10.18 -7.49 12.12
N LEU A 134 9.24 -7.18 11.23
CA LEU A 134 7.87 -7.66 11.25
C LEU A 134 7.61 -8.58 10.05
N TYR A 135 7.15 -9.80 10.34
CA TYR A 135 6.43 -10.60 9.36
C TYR A 135 4.93 -10.37 9.58
N LEU A 136 4.29 -9.65 8.66
CA LEU A 136 2.84 -9.46 8.66
C LEU A 136 2.18 -10.64 7.96
N GLY A 137 1.35 -11.37 8.72
CA GLY A 137 0.53 -12.47 8.20
C GLY A 137 -0.65 -12.01 7.32
N ASP A 138 -1.54 -12.93 7.03
CA ASP A 138 -2.61 -12.90 6.03
C ASP A 138 -3.89 -12.12 6.41
N GLY A 139 -4.05 -11.68 7.67
CA GLY A 139 -5.22 -10.94 8.15
C GLY A 139 -5.16 -9.41 7.98
N SER A 140 -6.32 -8.74 8.00
CA SER A 140 -6.41 -7.27 8.13
C SER A 140 -5.67 -6.83 9.39
N THR A 141 -4.76 -5.86 9.26
CA THR A 141 -3.85 -5.50 10.34
C THR A 141 -3.85 -4.00 10.54
N THR A 142 -4.20 -3.54 11.74
CA THR A 142 -4.03 -2.12 12.09
C THR A 142 -2.62 -1.94 12.63
N ILE A 143 -1.83 -1.11 11.97
CA ILE A 143 -0.45 -0.82 12.37
C ILE A 143 -0.47 0.51 13.13
N ASN A 144 -0.32 0.45 14.46
CA ASN A 144 -0.22 1.61 15.32
C ASN A 144 1.26 1.85 15.67
N LEU A 145 1.88 2.89 15.11
CA LEU A 145 3.22 3.28 15.55
C LEU A 145 3.08 4.19 16.79
N GLN A 146 3.54 3.73 17.96
CA GLN A 146 3.65 4.62 19.12
C GLN A 146 5.04 5.28 19.09
N THR A 147 5.07 6.60 18.90
CA THR A 147 6.31 7.38 18.96
C THR A 147 6.70 7.65 20.42
N GLY A 148 7.37 6.68 21.05
CA GLY A 148 8.15 6.87 22.27
C GLY A 148 9.63 7.16 21.95
N PRO A 149 10.51 7.31 22.95
CA PRO A 149 11.96 7.46 22.73
C PRO A 149 12.60 6.24 22.01
N SER A 150 11.90 5.11 21.98
CA SER A 150 12.07 4.01 21.03
C SER A 150 10.89 4.02 20.06
N ASN A 151 11.14 4.02 18.74
CA ASN A 151 10.10 3.84 17.73
C ASN A 151 9.58 2.40 17.84
N GLU A 152 8.54 2.17 18.64
CA GLU A 152 7.91 0.85 18.81
C GLU A 152 6.67 0.73 17.91
N LEU A 153 6.71 -0.24 17.01
CA LEU A 153 5.63 -0.58 16.10
C LEU A 153 4.66 -1.55 16.80
N VAL A 154 3.49 -1.07 17.18
CA VAL A 154 2.45 -1.87 17.84
C VAL A 154 1.46 -2.34 16.77
N ILE A 155 1.47 -3.64 16.50
CA ILE A 155 0.50 -4.27 15.60
C ILE A 155 -0.74 -4.65 16.40
N ASN A 156 -1.87 -4.05 16.08
CA ASN A 156 -3.17 -4.52 16.57
C ASN A 156 -3.85 -5.32 15.46
N GLN A 157 -3.78 -6.65 15.56
CA GLN A 157 -4.63 -7.52 14.76
C GLN A 157 -6.04 -7.46 15.34
N VAL A 158 -7.01 -7.08 14.52
CA VAL A 158 -8.44 -7.17 14.87
C VAL A 158 -8.92 -8.49 14.28
N PHE A 159 -9.28 -9.43 15.15
CA PHE A 159 -9.85 -10.74 14.80
C PHE A 159 -11.34 -10.64 14.50
#